data_AF-A0A4Z1FA16-F1
#
_entry.id   AF-A0A4Z1FA16-F1
#
_cell.length_a   1.000
_cell.length_b   1.000
_cell.length_c   1.000
_cell.angle_alpha   90.00
_cell.angle_beta   90.00
_cell.angle_gamma   90.00
#
_symmetry.space_group_name_H-M   'P 1'
#
loop_
_entity.id
_entity.type
_entity.pdbx_description
1 polymer ?
#
loop_
_entity_poly.entity_id
_entity_poly.type
_entity_poly.pdbx_seq_one_letter_code
_entity_poly.pdbx_strand_id
1 'polypeptide(L)'
;MASKLDKDILSAARSGDFTLIFSSVPSPEILSELGYLTGRYNNLTALERLFTLGLTTPPESENNPIFHGALESESIPIFQALLNNGFNLNNHWSESLGDGLVVAAMRGNIPLARFLLENGQDPNNGSSSGDREAIIWAMVGDFPSLEFIKLMLRYGFKTQGTGAAIAAAELGNLEALKLFVEADRDLDLEEKIIWHAVGD
;
A
#
# COMPACT_ATOMS: atom_id res chain seq x y z
N MET A 1 -18.53 -7.86 28.75
CA MET A 1 -18.17 -6.51 29.24
C MET A 1 -17.16 -5.95 28.24
N ALA A 2 -17.60 -5.53 27.05
CA ALA A 2 -16.77 -4.65 26.23
C ALA A 2 -16.57 -3.40 27.10
N SER A 3 -15.34 -3.27 27.60
CA SER A 3 -15.07 -2.55 28.84
C SER A 3 -15.24 -1.04 28.60
N LYS A 4 -15.42 -0.25 29.66
CA LYS A 4 -15.42 1.22 29.52
C LYS A 4 -14.17 1.71 28.76
N LEU A 5 -13.04 1.02 28.97
CA LEU A 5 -11.77 1.28 28.30
C LEU A 5 -11.87 1.15 26.78
N ASP A 6 -12.60 0.16 26.25
CA ASP A 6 -12.76 -0.02 24.80
C ASP A 6 -13.49 1.19 24.17
N LYS A 7 -14.49 1.73 24.88
CA LYS A 7 -15.21 2.94 24.44
C LYS A 7 -14.35 4.19 24.52
N ASP A 8 -13.53 4.30 25.56
CA ASP A 8 -12.62 5.41 25.77
C ASP A 8 -11.50 5.41 24.70
N ILE A 9 -10.96 4.23 24.34
CA ILE A 9 -10.01 4.01 23.24
C ILE A 9 -10.59 4.46 21.89
N LEU A 10 -11.79 3.99 21.55
CA LEU A 10 -12.47 4.37 20.31
C LEU A 10 -12.75 5.88 20.25
N SER A 11 -13.18 6.47 21.36
CA SER A 11 -13.46 7.91 21.45
C SER A 11 -12.18 8.72 21.23
N ALA A 12 -11.08 8.37 21.89
CA ALA A 12 -9.83 9.10 21.74
C ALA A 12 -9.20 8.96 20.35
N ALA A 13 -9.28 7.78 19.73
CA ALA A 13 -8.77 7.60 18.37
C ALA A 13 -9.50 8.53 17.37
N ARG A 14 -10.80 8.80 17.62
CA ARG A 14 -11.59 9.74 16.80
C ARG A 14 -11.32 11.20 17.13
N SER A 15 -11.12 11.54 18.41
CA SER A 15 -10.97 12.94 18.84
C SER A 15 -9.52 13.43 18.88
N GLY A 16 -8.53 12.52 18.94
CA GLY A 16 -7.14 12.83 19.26
C GLY A 16 -6.90 13.20 20.73
N ASP A 17 -7.92 13.06 21.58
CA ASP A 17 -7.83 13.33 23.01
C ASP A 17 -7.51 12.07 23.80
N PHE A 18 -6.21 11.82 23.98
CA PHE A 18 -5.70 10.69 24.76
C PHE A 18 -5.73 10.92 26.28
N THR A 19 -6.17 12.10 26.77
CA THR A 19 -6.19 12.40 28.21
C THR A 19 -7.10 11.46 29.00
N LEU A 20 -8.11 10.89 28.32
CA LEU A 20 -9.06 9.94 28.88
C LEU A 20 -8.49 8.52 29.06
N ILE A 21 -7.40 8.17 28.36
CA ILE A 21 -6.92 6.79 28.30
C ILE A 21 -5.68 6.57 29.17
N PHE A 22 -4.78 7.56 29.26
CA PHE A 22 -3.55 7.39 30.05
C PHE A 22 -3.23 8.64 30.87
N SER A 23 -3.03 8.45 32.17
CA SER A 23 -2.44 9.42 33.10
C SER A 23 -0.90 9.36 33.13
N SER A 24 -0.30 8.43 32.37
CA SER A 24 1.14 8.16 32.24
C SER A 24 1.45 7.61 30.84
N VAL A 25 2.71 7.23 30.55
CA VAL A 25 3.10 6.71 29.22
C VAL A 25 2.29 5.44 28.88
N PRO A 26 1.58 5.39 27.75
CA PRO A 26 0.79 4.22 27.34
C PRO A 26 1.64 2.98 27.08
N SER A 27 1.07 1.79 27.28
CA SER A 27 1.74 0.54 26.92
C SER A 27 1.83 0.37 25.39
N PRO A 28 2.82 -0.39 24.88
CA PRO A 28 2.96 -0.64 23.45
C PRO A 28 1.72 -1.22 22.79
N GLU A 29 0.97 -2.07 23.51
CA GLU A 29 -0.26 -2.69 23.00
C GLU A 29 -1.35 -1.65 22.76
N ILE A 30 -1.52 -0.69 23.68
CA ILE A 30 -2.55 0.34 23.53
C ILE A 30 -2.12 1.38 22.49
N LEU A 31 -0.82 1.70 22.40
CA LEU A 31 -0.28 2.52 21.31
C LEU A 31 -0.53 1.87 19.94
N SER A 32 -0.35 0.56 19.82
CA SER A 32 -0.62 -0.19 18.59
C SER A 32 -2.10 -0.16 18.22
N GLU A 33 -3.00 -0.39 19.19
CA GLU A 33 -4.45 -0.35 18.98
C GLU A 33 -4.92 1.06 18.57
N LEU A 34 -4.43 2.10 19.26
CA LEU A 34 -4.72 3.49 18.89
C LEU A 34 -4.12 3.84 17.53
N GLY A 35 -2.94 3.31 17.20
CA GLY A 35 -2.30 3.47 15.90
C GLY A 35 -3.16 2.92 14.76
N TYR A 36 -3.69 1.72 14.92
CA TYR A 36 -4.69 1.15 14.01
C TYR A 36 -5.91 2.06 13.86
N LEU A 37 -6.57 2.41 14.97
CA LEU A 37 -7.83 3.14 14.93
C LEU A 37 -7.67 4.57 14.40
N THR A 38 -6.58 5.26 14.74
CA THR A 38 -6.29 6.62 14.24
C THR A 38 -5.99 6.61 12.75
N GLY A 39 -5.24 5.62 12.26
CA GLY A 39 -5.06 5.39 10.82
C GLY A 39 -6.40 5.13 10.13
N ARG A 40 -7.19 4.17 10.63
CA ARG A 40 -8.51 3.82 10.08
C ARG A 40 -9.48 5.00 10.03
N TYR A 41 -9.51 5.82 11.07
CA TYR A 41 -10.37 7.00 11.15
C TYR A 41 -9.82 8.22 10.42
N ASN A 42 -8.68 8.08 9.71
CA ASN A 42 -8.02 9.18 9.01
C ASN A 42 -7.75 10.38 9.93
N ASN A 43 -7.31 10.11 11.15
CA ASN A 43 -7.04 11.14 12.15
C ASN A 43 -5.54 11.43 12.23
N LEU A 44 -5.04 12.22 11.28
CA LEU A 44 -3.62 12.58 11.16
C LEU A 44 -3.07 13.19 12.46
N THR A 45 -3.77 14.17 13.02
CA THR A 45 -3.31 14.87 14.24
C THR A 45 -3.15 13.91 15.42
N ALA A 46 -4.08 12.97 15.57
CA ALA A 46 -3.98 11.95 16.60
C ALA A 46 -2.82 10.98 16.34
N LEU A 47 -2.65 10.54 15.10
CA LEU A 47 -1.55 9.65 14.71
C LEU A 47 -0.17 10.30 14.94
N GLU A 48 0.02 11.56 14.52
CA GLU A 48 1.25 12.32 14.78
C GLU A 48 1.54 12.42 16.27
N ARG A 49 0.51 12.68 17.08
CA ARG A 49 0.63 12.69 18.54
C ARG A 49 1.04 11.33 19.09
N LEU A 50 0.54 10.21 18.55
CA LEU A 50 0.97 8.87 18.97
C LEU A 50 2.46 8.64 18.67
N PHE A 51 2.97 9.10 17.52
CA PHE A 51 4.42 9.05 17.24
C PHE A 51 5.23 9.83 18.28
N THR A 52 4.76 11.02 18.71
CA THR A 52 5.43 11.77 19.79
C THR A 52 5.38 11.07 21.15
N LEU A 53 4.39 10.19 21.36
CA LEU A 53 4.21 9.40 22.57
C LEU A 53 4.97 8.06 22.53
N GLY A 54 5.74 7.80 21.47
CA GLY A 54 6.57 6.61 21.33
C GLY A 54 5.95 5.47 20.54
N LEU A 55 4.91 5.72 19.73
CA LEU A 55 4.48 4.76 18.72
C LEU A 55 5.64 4.52 17.74
N THR A 56 5.99 3.25 17.54
CA THR A 56 7.06 2.85 16.61
C THR A 56 6.49 1.96 15.52
N THR A 57 7.10 2.01 14.34
CA THR A 57 6.82 1.09 13.25
C THR A 57 7.84 -0.05 13.27
N PRO A 58 7.42 -1.33 13.31
CA PRO A 58 8.36 -2.45 13.22
C PRO A 58 9.06 -2.45 11.84
N PRO A 59 10.28 -3.01 11.70
CA PRO A 59 11.01 -3.03 10.43
C PRO A 59 10.34 -3.87 9.33
N GLU A 60 9.64 -4.92 9.73
CA GLU A 60 8.86 -5.82 8.90
C GLU A 60 7.71 -6.35 9.76
N SER A 61 6.51 -6.44 9.19
CA SER A 61 5.36 -6.97 9.89
C SER A 61 4.27 -7.32 8.91
N GLU A 62 3.89 -8.59 8.94
CA GLU A 62 2.59 -9.03 8.50
C GLU A 62 1.50 -8.45 9.41
N ASN A 63 0.40 -7.97 8.80
CA ASN A 63 -0.75 -7.39 9.49
C ASN A 63 -0.38 -6.28 10.50
N ASN A 64 0.58 -5.42 10.13
CA ASN A 64 0.90 -4.26 10.96
C ASN A 64 -0.36 -3.42 11.24
N PRO A 65 -0.75 -3.19 12.52
CA PRO A 65 -2.04 -2.56 12.81
C PRO A 65 -2.19 -1.14 12.25
N ILE A 66 -1.14 -0.32 12.31
CA ILE A 66 -1.18 1.06 11.79
C ILE A 66 -1.27 1.04 10.26
N PHE A 67 -0.50 0.17 9.60
CA PHE A 67 -0.57 -0.01 8.15
C PHE A 67 -1.96 -0.49 7.72
N HIS A 68 -2.55 -1.43 8.44
CA HIS A 68 -3.91 -1.90 8.17
C HIS A 68 -4.93 -0.75 8.26
N GLY A 69 -4.81 0.12 9.28
CA GLY A 69 -5.63 1.33 9.36
C GLY A 69 -5.39 2.32 8.22
N ALA A 70 -4.14 2.48 7.78
CA ALA A 70 -3.80 3.31 6.62
C ALA A 70 -4.41 2.77 5.32
N LEU A 71 -4.36 1.45 5.12
CA LEU A 71 -5.01 0.76 4.01
C LEU A 71 -6.54 0.95 4.02
N GLU A 72 -7.19 0.79 5.18
CA GLU A 72 -8.65 0.98 5.30
C GLU A 72 -9.09 2.42 5.03
N SER A 73 -8.26 3.41 5.34
CA SER A 73 -8.58 4.83 5.13
C SER A 73 -8.16 5.37 3.76
N GLU A 74 -7.25 4.68 3.07
CA GLU A 74 -6.66 5.09 1.79
C GLU A 74 -6.07 6.53 1.81
N SER A 75 -5.71 7.01 3.00
CA SER A 75 -5.38 8.40 3.23
C SER A 75 -3.90 8.68 2.96
N ILE A 76 -3.61 9.39 1.86
CA ILE A 76 -2.26 9.87 1.54
C ILE A 76 -1.60 10.60 2.72
N PRO A 77 -2.27 11.54 3.44
CA PRO A 77 -1.70 12.15 4.63
C PRO A 77 -1.27 11.16 5.72
N ILE A 78 -2.04 10.09 5.94
CA ILE A 78 -1.67 9.03 6.90
C ILE A 78 -0.43 8.27 6.40
N PHE A 79 -0.39 7.88 5.13
CA PHE A 79 0.81 7.25 4.56
C PHE A 79 2.04 8.16 4.64
N GLN A 80 1.89 9.46 4.36
CA GLN A 80 2.98 10.42 4.48
C GLN A 80 3.48 10.52 5.92
N ALA A 81 2.59 10.51 6.91
CA ALA A 81 2.99 10.50 8.32
C ALA A 81 3.76 9.23 8.69
N LEU A 82 3.36 8.06 8.16
CA LEU A 82 4.10 6.81 8.35
C LEU A 82 5.52 6.90 7.77
N LEU A 83 5.66 7.36 6.51
CA LEU A 83 6.94 7.53 5.84
C LEU A 83 7.87 8.50 6.59
N ASN A 84 7.32 9.63 7.06
CA ASN A 84 8.05 10.62 7.85
C ASN A 84 8.60 10.03 9.17
N ASN A 85 8.01 8.95 9.66
CA ASN A 85 8.42 8.23 10.86
C ASN A 85 9.17 6.91 10.55
N GLY A 86 9.71 6.78 9.34
CA GLY A 86 10.62 5.68 8.97
C GLY A 86 9.94 4.37 8.55
N PHE A 87 8.62 4.40 8.28
CA PHE A 87 7.91 3.24 7.76
C PHE A 87 8.40 2.86 6.35
N ASN A 88 8.59 1.57 6.09
CA ASN A 88 9.02 1.05 4.78
C ASN A 88 7.85 0.38 4.05
N LEU A 89 7.40 0.95 2.92
CA LEU A 89 6.25 0.43 2.15
C LEU A 89 6.42 -1.01 1.63
N ASN A 90 7.64 -1.53 1.54
CA ASN A 90 7.94 -2.81 0.90
C ASN A 90 8.01 -4.01 1.87
N ASN A 91 7.94 -3.78 3.18
CA ASN A 91 8.11 -4.81 4.21
C ASN A 91 6.83 -5.05 5.04
N HIS A 92 5.68 -4.59 4.54
CA HIS A 92 4.40 -4.68 5.25
C HIS A 92 3.29 -5.04 4.28
N TRP A 93 2.46 -6.01 4.68
CA TRP A 93 1.24 -6.38 3.97
C TRP A 93 0.15 -6.75 4.96
N SER A 94 -1.08 -6.76 4.48
CA SER A 94 -2.22 -7.35 5.18
C SER A 94 -2.68 -8.62 4.47
N GLU A 95 -2.92 -9.69 5.21
CA GLU A 95 -3.44 -10.94 4.63
C GLU A 95 -4.83 -10.77 4.01
N SER A 96 -5.66 -9.86 4.54
CA SER A 96 -7.03 -9.65 4.06
C SER A 96 -7.14 -8.57 3.00
N LEU A 97 -6.27 -7.55 3.04
CA LEU A 97 -6.33 -6.40 2.12
C LEU A 97 -5.25 -6.40 1.04
N GLY A 98 -4.13 -7.11 1.25
CA GLY A 98 -2.91 -6.97 0.46
C GLY A 98 -2.05 -5.80 0.94
N ASP A 99 -1.23 -5.26 0.04
CA ASP A 99 -0.43 -4.05 0.29
C ASP A 99 -1.10 -2.77 -0.24
N GLY A 100 -0.39 -1.65 -0.17
CA GLY A 100 -0.90 -0.36 -0.64
C GLY A 100 -1.28 -0.32 -2.13
N LEU A 101 -0.54 -1.01 -3.01
CA LEU A 101 -0.84 -1.02 -4.44
C LEU A 101 -2.02 -1.94 -4.75
N VAL A 102 -2.15 -3.05 -4.03
CA VAL A 102 -3.33 -3.92 -4.13
C VAL A 102 -4.59 -3.16 -3.74
N VAL A 103 -4.59 -2.47 -2.59
CA VAL A 103 -5.74 -1.67 -2.16
C VAL A 103 -6.05 -0.55 -3.15
N ALA A 104 -5.03 0.17 -3.62
CA ALA A 104 -5.22 1.22 -4.62
C ALA A 104 -5.83 0.69 -5.93
N ALA A 105 -5.43 -0.49 -6.39
CA ALA A 105 -6.01 -1.14 -7.57
C ALA A 105 -7.46 -1.60 -7.31
N MET A 106 -7.70 -2.28 -6.18
CA MET A 106 -9.02 -2.77 -5.78
C MET A 106 -10.06 -1.66 -5.60
N ARG A 107 -9.61 -0.43 -5.34
CA ARG A 107 -10.46 0.74 -5.10
C ARG A 107 -10.44 1.76 -6.25
N GLY A 108 -9.64 1.50 -7.29
CA GLY A 108 -9.45 2.44 -8.40
C GLY A 108 -8.79 3.76 -7.97
N ASN A 109 -8.07 3.78 -6.84
CA ASN A 109 -7.49 4.97 -6.24
C ASN A 109 -6.13 5.31 -6.87
N ILE A 110 -6.18 5.89 -8.07
CA ILE A 110 -4.98 6.32 -8.81
C ILE A 110 -4.10 7.32 -8.05
N PRO A 111 -4.67 8.32 -7.32
CA PRO A 111 -3.85 9.22 -6.51
C PRO A 111 -3.01 8.49 -5.46
N LEU A 112 -3.60 7.51 -4.76
CA LEU A 112 -2.86 6.70 -3.78
C LEU A 112 -1.79 5.85 -4.46
N ALA A 113 -2.12 5.16 -5.57
CA ALA A 113 -1.15 4.37 -6.32
C ALA A 113 0.06 5.20 -6.75
N ARG A 114 -0.18 6.40 -7.27
CA ARG A 114 0.86 7.35 -7.68
C ARG A 114 1.72 7.76 -6.51
N PHE A 115 1.09 8.13 -5.40
CA PHE A 115 1.81 8.52 -4.18
C PHE A 115 2.73 7.40 -3.69
N LEU A 116 2.24 6.16 -3.63
CA LEU A 116 3.01 5.01 -3.15
C LEU A 116 4.23 4.72 -4.04
N LEU A 117 4.03 4.73 -5.36
CA LEU A 117 5.12 4.51 -6.34
C LEU A 117 6.14 5.65 -6.31
N GLU A 118 5.68 6.91 -6.21
CA GLU A 118 6.57 8.09 -6.08
C GLU A 118 7.40 8.07 -4.80
N ASN A 119 6.92 7.38 -3.77
CA ASN A 119 7.61 7.21 -2.49
C ASN A 119 8.30 5.83 -2.35
N GLY A 120 8.53 5.14 -3.48
CA GLY A 120 9.42 3.98 -3.53
C GLY A 120 8.80 2.65 -3.12
N GLN A 121 7.47 2.52 -3.12
CA GLN A 121 6.86 1.20 -3.13
C GLN A 121 7.20 0.50 -4.45
N ASP A 122 7.84 -0.66 -4.38
CA ASP A 122 8.25 -1.46 -5.53
C ASP A 122 7.03 -2.16 -6.12
N PRO A 123 6.68 -1.90 -7.39
CA PRO A 123 5.54 -2.55 -8.03
C PRO A 123 5.73 -4.07 -8.24
N ASN A 124 6.95 -4.60 -8.06
CA ASN A 124 7.30 -6.01 -8.28
C ASN A 124 7.47 -6.81 -6.98
N ASN A 125 7.58 -6.15 -5.83
CA ASN A 125 7.73 -6.82 -4.52
C ASN A 125 6.42 -6.77 -3.72
N GLY A 126 5.30 -6.62 -4.43
CA GLY A 126 3.99 -6.51 -3.83
C GLY A 126 3.46 -7.84 -3.31
N SER A 127 2.61 -7.76 -2.29
CA SER A 127 1.82 -8.90 -1.83
C SER A 127 0.58 -9.09 -2.72
N SER A 128 -0.10 -10.22 -2.56
CA SER A 128 -1.36 -10.53 -3.25
C SER A 128 -2.53 -10.54 -2.26
N SER A 129 -3.70 -10.07 -2.68
CA SER A 129 -4.96 -10.33 -1.96
C SER A 129 -5.82 -11.30 -2.78
N GLY A 130 -6.22 -12.42 -2.16
CA GLY A 130 -7.01 -13.47 -2.82
C GLY A 130 -6.33 -14.03 -4.08
N ASP A 131 -5.03 -14.32 -3.98
CA ASP A 131 -4.16 -14.81 -5.07
C ASP A 131 -4.00 -13.86 -6.27
N ARG A 132 -4.35 -12.57 -6.10
CA ARG A 132 -4.24 -11.55 -7.15
C ARG A 132 -3.35 -10.40 -6.72
N GLU A 133 -2.37 -10.10 -7.56
CA GLU A 133 -1.54 -8.89 -7.49
C GLU A 133 -2.32 -7.66 -7.96
N ALA A 134 -1.79 -6.47 -7.66
CA ALA A 134 -2.38 -5.18 -8.01
C ALA A 134 -2.69 -5.06 -9.51
N ILE A 135 -1.83 -5.58 -10.39
CA ILE A 135 -2.02 -5.48 -11.85
C ILE A 135 -3.25 -6.27 -12.32
N ILE A 136 -3.52 -7.42 -11.70
CA ILE A 136 -4.68 -8.26 -12.02
C ILE A 136 -5.94 -7.55 -11.54
N TRP A 137 -5.93 -6.99 -10.33
CA TRP A 137 -7.04 -6.16 -9.82
C TRP A 137 -7.35 -4.97 -10.73
N ALA A 138 -6.34 -4.31 -11.28
CA ALA A 138 -6.52 -3.22 -12.25
C ALA A 138 -7.11 -3.67 -13.61
N MET A 139 -7.28 -4.98 -13.84
CA MET A 139 -7.92 -5.52 -15.05
C MET A 139 -9.29 -6.14 -14.79
N VAL A 140 -9.43 -6.93 -13.71
CA VAL A 140 -10.64 -7.73 -13.42
C VAL A 140 -11.39 -7.30 -12.16
N GLY A 141 -10.86 -6.33 -11.42
CA GLY A 141 -11.50 -5.83 -10.21
C GLY A 141 -12.76 -5.02 -10.48
N ASP A 142 -13.34 -4.49 -9.42
CA ASP A 142 -14.52 -3.61 -9.50
C ASP A 142 -14.20 -2.27 -10.21
N PHE A 143 -12.91 -1.91 -10.27
CA PHE A 143 -12.43 -0.67 -10.89
C PHE A 143 -11.26 -0.93 -11.88
N PRO A 144 -11.51 -1.58 -13.03
CA PRO A 144 -10.48 -1.77 -14.04
C PRO A 144 -9.93 -0.41 -14.51
N SER A 145 -8.61 -0.28 -14.60
CA SER A 145 -7.97 0.99 -14.91
C SER A 145 -6.71 0.83 -15.76
N LEU A 146 -6.82 1.25 -17.02
CA LEU A 146 -5.67 1.36 -17.91
C LEU A 146 -4.67 2.41 -17.41
N GLU A 147 -5.14 3.45 -16.71
CA GLU A 147 -4.25 4.45 -16.12
C GLU A 147 -3.39 3.83 -15.01
N PHE A 148 -3.98 2.98 -14.16
CA PHE A 148 -3.21 2.24 -13.14
C PHE A 148 -2.15 1.35 -13.79
N ILE A 149 -2.51 0.63 -14.86
CA ILE A 149 -1.57 -0.22 -15.61
C ILE A 149 -0.41 0.61 -16.16
N LYS A 150 -0.71 1.72 -16.85
CA LYS A 150 0.32 2.64 -17.39
C LYS A 150 1.22 3.18 -16.28
N LEU A 151 0.64 3.49 -15.12
CA LEU A 151 1.38 3.98 -13.97
C LEU A 151 2.34 2.93 -13.43
N MET A 152 1.89 1.69 -13.21
CA MET A 152 2.74 0.58 -12.78
C MET A 152 3.91 0.36 -13.75
N LEU A 153 3.64 0.30 -15.06
CA LEU A 153 4.67 0.15 -16.10
C LEU A 153 5.70 1.28 -16.07
N ARG A 154 5.23 2.54 -15.92
CA ARG A 154 6.11 3.71 -15.81
C ARG A 154 7.07 3.64 -14.62
N TYR A 155 6.68 2.97 -13.54
CA TYR A 155 7.50 2.77 -12.34
C TYR A 155 8.24 1.42 -12.33
N GLY A 156 8.37 0.77 -13.50
CA GLY A 156 9.23 -0.41 -13.66
C GLY A 156 8.57 -1.73 -13.27
N PHE A 157 7.24 -1.81 -13.31
CA PHE A 157 6.53 -3.09 -13.21
C PHE A 157 6.95 -4.02 -14.36
N LYS A 158 7.39 -5.24 -14.00
CA LYS A 158 7.81 -6.28 -14.93
C LYS A 158 6.61 -7.14 -15.27
N THR A 159 6.24 -7.13 -16.54
CA THR A 159 5.10 -7.89 -17.08
C THR A 159 5.39 -9.38 -17.22
N GLN A 160 6.65 -9.76 -17.43
CA GLN A 160 7.06 -11.15 -17.61
C GLN A 160 6.77 -12.00 -16.37
N GLY A 161 6.17 -13.18 -16.57
CA GLY A 161 5.91 -14.15 -15.50
C GLY A 161 4.68 -13.87 -14.63
N THR A 162 4.04 -12.71 -14.76
CA THR A 162 2.87 -12.31 -13.94
C THR A 162 1.53 -12.82 -14.48
N GLY A 163 1.51 -13.33 -15.71
CA GLY A 163 0.27 -13.69 -16.41
C GLY A 163 -0.60 -12.49 -16.83
N ALA A 164 -0.14 -11.25 -16.62
CA ALA A 164 -0.93 -10.05 -16.90
C ALA A 164 -1.37 -9.95 -18.39
N ALA A 165 -0.47 -10.27 -19.32
CA ALA A 165 -0.78 -10.31 -20.75
C ALA A 165 -1.80 -11.41 -21.11
N ILE A 166 -1.72 -12.58 -20.44
CA ILE A 166 -2.68 -13.67 -20.65
C ILE A 166 -4.07 -13.23 -20.18
N ALA A 167 -4.17 -12.68 -18.97
CA ALA A 167 -5.43 -12.16 -18.44
C ALA A 167 -6.02 -11.07 -19.36
N ALA A 168 -5.20 -10.13 -19.84
CA ALA A 168 -5.68 -9.11 -20.79
C ALA A 168 -6.24 -9.71 -22.09
N ALA A 169 -5.60 -10.77 -22.63
CA ALA A 169 -6.06 -11.47 -23.82
C ALA A 169 -7.37 -12.22 -23.59
N GLU A 170 -7.49 -12.95 -22.47
CA GLU A 170 -8.70 -13.70 -22.11
C GLU A 170 -9.91 -12.79 -21.89
N LEU A 171 -9.67 -11.58 -21.36
CA LEU A 171 -10.71 -10.56 -21.16
C LEU A 171 -11.04 -9.77 -22.44
N GLY A 172 -10.28 -9.97 -23.52
CA GLY A 172 -10.40 -9.16 -24.74
C GLY A 172 -9.98 -7.70 -24.54
N ASN A 173 -9.21 -7.38 -23.49
CA ASN A 173 -8.70 -6.04 -23.23
C ASN A 173 -7.47 -5.76 -24.10
N LEU A 174 -7.75 -5.45 -25.37
CA LEU A 174 -6.73 -5.21 -26.39
C LEU A 174 -5.79 -4.04 -26.04
N GLU A 175 -6.27 -3.04 -25.30
CA GLU A 175 -5.44 -1.90 -24.89
C GLU A 175 -4.41 -2.30 -23.84
N ALA A 176 -4.82 -3.00 -22.79
CA ALA A 176 -3.89 -3.52 -21.79
C ALA A 176 -2.92 -4.54 -22.40
N LEU A 177 -3.41 -5.42 -23.28
CA LEU A 177 -2.56 -6.39 -23.96
C LEU A 177 -1.46 -5.71 -24.80
N LYS A 178 -1.81 -4.66 -25.55
CA LYS A 178 -0.82 -3.88 -26.30
C LYS A 178 0.23 -3.26 -25.39
N LEU A 179 -0.18 -2.64 -24.28
CA LEU A 179 0.76 -2.04 -23.31
C LEU A 179 1.74 -3.07 -22.76
N PHE A 180 1.28 -4.27 -22.41
CA PHE A 180 2.14 -5.31 -21.87
C PHE A 180 3.13 -5.85 -22.91
N VAL A 181 2.66 -6.09 -24.15
CA VAL A 181 3.54 -6.53 -25.24
C VAL A 181 4.58 -5.46 -25.61
N GLU A 182 4.21 -4.19 -25.58
CA GLU A 182 5.13 -3.08 -25.83
C GLU A 182 6.17 -2.97 -24.72
N ALA A 183 5.75 -3.04 -23.45
CA ALA A 183 6.66 -3.01 -22.31
C ALA A 183 7.68 -4.16 -22.32
N ASP A 184 7.26 -5.38 -22.66
CA ASP A 184 8.17 -6.53 -22.78
C ASP A 184 9.24 -6.30 -23.87
N ARG A 185 8.86 -5.68 -25.00
CA ARG A 185 9.79 -5.42 -26.12
C ARG A 185 10.81 -4.34 -25.80
N ASP A 186 10.43 -3.33 -25.03
CA ASP A 186 11.36 -2.27 -24.62
C ASP A 186 12.40 -2.80 -23.61
N LEU A 187 12.00 -3.69 -22.70
CA LEU A 187 12.92 -4.40 -21.80
C LEU A 187 13.95 -5.25 -22.56
N ASP A 188 13.50 -5.97 -23.60
CA ASP A 188 14.38 -6.79 -24.46
C ASP A 188 15.43 -5.95 -25.22
N LEU A 189 15.13 -4.69 -25.55
CA LEU A 189 16.05 -3.79 -26.24
C LEU A 189 17.10 -3.21 -25.29
N GLU A 190 16.73 -2.79 -24.08
CA GLU A 190 17.69 -2.33 -23.08
C GLU A 190 18.62 -3.47 -22.63
N GLU A 191 18.10 -4.68 -22.41
CA GLU A 191 18.91 -5.83 -22.02
C GLU A 191 19.89 -6.25 -23.13
N LYS A 192 19.49 -6.18 -24.41
CA LYS A 192 20.40 -6.41 -25.56
C LYS A 192 21.49 -5.34 -25.70
N ILE A 193 21.22 -4.08 -25.37
CA ILE A 193 22.22 -3.01 -25.46
C ILE A 193 23.33 -3.21 -24.41
N ILE A 194 23.00 -3.77 -23.23
CA ILE A 194 23.98 -4.03 -22.17
C ILE A 194 25.01 -5.08 -22.58
N TRP A 195 24.61 -6.12 -23.33
CA TRP A 195 25.55 -7.16 -23.80
C TRP A 195 26.54 -6.69 -24.87
N HIS A 196 26.24 -5.61 -25.60
CA HIS A 196 27.13 -5.05 -26.63
C HIS A 196 28.03 -3.90 -26.13
N ALA A 197 27.81 -3.39 -24.91
CA ALA A 197 28.58 -2.28 -24.35
C ALA A 197 29.70 -2.69 -23.38
N VAL A 198 29.81 -3.97 -23.00
CA VAL A 198 30.82 -4.49 -22.04
C VAL A 198 31.84 -5.44 -22.72
N GLY A 199 31.87 -5.48 -24.05
CA GLY A 199 32.83 -6.28 -24.80
C GLY A 199 33.30 -5.55 -26.03
N ASP A 200 34.31 -4.68 -25.87
CA ASP A 200 35.40 -4.42 -26.82
C ASP A 200 36.55 -3.68 -26.09
#